data_AF-A0A4Y2WR64-F1
#
_entry.id   AF-A0A4Y2WR64-F1
#
_cell.length_a   1.000
_cell.length_b   1.000
_cell.length_c   1.000
_cell.angle_alpha   90.00
_cell.angle_beta   90.00
_cell.angle_gamma   90.00
#
_symmetry.space_group_name_H-M   'P 1'
#
loop_
_entity.id
_entity.type
_entity.pdbx_description
1 polymer ?
#
loop_
_entity_poly.entity_id
_entity_poly.type
_entity_poly.pdbx_seq_one_letter_code
_entity_poly.pdbx_strand_id
1 'polypeptide(L)'
;MDSSRSAQRSVIQFLRSEEEHASQIYRRMKEVYGEKCLARCTIFRWWQRYEVGRVNIKDLPRPVQAHAVTNSATISSVEELKRKSHRITKREIAVELSISKGT
;
A
#
# COMPACT_ATOMS: atom_id res chain seq x y z
N MET A 1 -7.53 25.51 -7.00
CA MET A 1 -6.71 24.92 -5.91
C MET A 1 -6.39 23.47 -6.27
N ASP A 2 -5.15 23.01 -6.06
CA ASP A 2 -4.81 21.60 -6.27
C ASP A 2 -5.62 20.73 -5.29
N SER A 3 -6.51 19.90 -5.84
CA SER A 3 -7.37 19.00 -5.07
C SER A 3 -6.81 17.58 -4.96
N SER A 4 -5.55 17.36 -5.37
CA SER A 4 -4.90 16.06 -5.28
C SER A 4 -4.89 15.52 -3.84
N ARG A 5 -4.92 14.19 -3.70
CA ARG A 5 -4.90 13.54 -2.37
C ARG A 5 -3.66 13.92 -1.57
N SER A 6 -2.52 14.05 -2.23
CA SER A 6 -1.25 14.45 -1.59
C SER A 6 -1.31 15.90 -1.11
N ALA A 7 -1.82 16.83 -1.92
CA ALA A 7 -1.96 18.23 -1.50
C ALA A 7 -2.88 18.38 -0.28
N GLN A 8 -4.04 17.71 -0.30
CA GLN A 8 -4.95 17.70 0.84
C GLN A 8 -4.32 17.10 2.11
N ARG A 9 -3.48 16.07 1.98
CA ARG A 9 -2.72 15.49 3.11
C ARG A 9 -1.65 16.42 3.66
N SER A 10 -1.01 17.24 2.82
CA SER A 10 -0.08 18.28 3.27
C SER A 10 -0.82 19.35 4.09
N VAL A 11 -2.02 19.74 3.67
CA VAL A 11 -2.85 20.69 4.44
C VAL A 11 -3.26 20.11 5.79
N ILE A 12 -3.63 18.82 5.85
CA ILE A 12 -3.90 18.14 7.14
C ILE A 12 -2.66 18.18 8.05
N GLN A 13 -1.47 17.96 7.49
CA GLN A 13 -0.21 17.98 8.26
C GLN A 13 0.07 19.37 8.83
N PHE A 14 -0.08 20.41 8.00
CA PHE A 14 0.08 21.81 8.40
C PHE A 14 -0.90 22.20 9.51
N LEU A 15 -2.21 21.96 9.31
CA LEU A 15 -3.21 22.30 10.32
C LEU A 15 -3.03 21.50 11.62
N ARG A 16 -2.48 20.28 11.54
CA ARG A 16 -2.12 19.54 12.76
C ARG A 16 -0.97 20.20 13.53
N SER A 17 0.03 20.75 12.83
CA SER A 17 1.13 21.47 13.48
C SER A 17 0.70 22.78 14.12
N GLU A 18 -0.43 23.35 13.69
CA GLU A 18 -1.12 24.46 14.38
C GLU A 18 -2.00 23.95 15.56
N GLU A 19 -1.82 22.71 15.99
CA GLU A 19 -2.53 22.04 17.08
C GLU A 19 -4.05 21.87 16.89
N GLU A 20 -4.55 21.98 15.65
CA GLU A 20 -5.98 21.80 15.41
C GLU A 20 -6.46 20.37 15.61
N HIS A 21 -7.66 20.24 16.16
CA HIS A 21 -8.34 18.96 16.31
C HIS A 21 -8.95 18.48 14.99
N ALA A 22 -9.03 17.16 14.79
CA ALA A 22 -9.48 16.54 13.54
C ALA A 22 -10.87 17.02 13.07
N SER A 23 -11.78 17.34 13.99
CA SER A 23 -13.10 17.88 13.68
C SER A 23 -13.04 19.28 13.07
N GLN A 24 -12.14 20.14 13.55
CA GLN A 24 -11.94 21.50 13.04
C GLN A 24 -11.30 21.45 11.66
N ILE A 25 -10.29 20.59 11.49
CA ILE A 25 -9.61 20.35 10.21
C ILE A 25 -10.62 19.89 9.16
N TYR A 26 -11.53 18.96 9.49
CA TYR A 26 -12.57 18.52 8.55
C TYR A 26 -13.49 19.66 8.11
N ARG A 27 -13.89 20.55 9.02
CA ARG A 27 -14.75 21.70 8.69
C ARG A 27 -14.05 22.63 7.69
N ARG A 28 -12.81 23.03 7.99
CA ARG A 28 -12.00 23.89 7.11
C ARG A 28 -11.72 23.24 5.76
N MET A 29 -11.35 21.96 5.76
CA MET A 29 -11.13 21.23 4.51
C MET A 29 -12.40 21.16 3.65
N LYS A 30 -13.58 21.00 4.27
CA LYS A 30 -14.85 20.95 3.55
C LYS A 30 -15.24 22.32 2.98
N GLU A 31 -14.95 23.41 3.68
CA GLU A 31 -15.15 24.78 3.17
C GLU A 31 -14.28 25.06 1.94
N VAL A 32 -13.03 24.57 1.95
CA VAL A 32 -12.05 24.85 0.90
C VAL A 32 -12.18 23.92 -0.31
N TYR A 33 -12.32 22.61 -0.08
CA TYR A 33 -12.33 21.59 -1.14
C TYR A 33 -13.74 21.16 -1.57
N GLY A 34 -14.78 21.51 -0.81
CA GLY A 34 -16.17 21.18 -1.12
C GLY A 34 -16.38 19.68 -1.33
N GLU A 35 -16.95 19.32 -2.47
CA GLU A 35 -17.19 17.92 -2.88
C GLU A 35 -15.91 17.12 -3.11
N LYS A 36 -14.79 17.79 -3.44
CA LYS A 36 -13.50 17.14 -3.65
C LYS A 36 -12.74 16.87 -2.35
N CYS A 37 -13.32 17.27 -1.20
CA CYS A 37 -12.73 17.06 0.11
C CYS A 37 -12.58 15.57 0.42
N LEU A 38 -11.45 15.19 1.01
CA LEU A 38 -11.26 13.84 1.55
C LEU A 38 -12.36 13.48 2.55
N ALA A 39 -12.78 12.22 2.53
CA ALA A 39 -13.75 11.72 3.49
C ALA A 39 -13.28 11.95 4.94
N ARG A 40 -14.23 12.27 5.83
CA ARG A 40 -13.96 12.53 7.25
C ARG A 40 -13.10 11.46 7.91
N CYS A 41 -13.38 10.18 7.63
CA CYS A 41 -12.61 9.06 8.17
C CYS A 41 -11.15 9.01 7.68
N THR A 42 -10.87 9.49 6.46
CA THR A 42 -9.52 9.61 5.92
C THR A 42 -8.76 10.73 6.60
N ILE A 43 -9.40 11.88 6.80
CA ILE A 43 -8.81 13.04 7.49
C ILE A 43 -8.43 12.68 8.92
N PHE A 44 -9.34 12.05 9.68
CA PHE A 44 -9.06 11.61 11.05
C PHE A 44 -7.89 10.62 11.12
N ARG A 45 -7.82 9.68 10.17
CA ARG A 45 -6.72 8.71 10.11
C ARG A 45 -5.37 9.36 9.84
N TRP A 46 -5.33 10.39 8.99
CA TRP A 46 -4.10 11.14 8.72
C TRP A 46 -3.70 12.04 9.88
N TRP A 47 -4.67 12.70 10.52
CA TRP A 47 -4.48 13.46 11.75
C TRP A 47 -3.79 12.62 12.85
N GLN A 48 -4.32 11.41 13.12
CA GLN A 48 -3.72 10.48 14.09
C GLN A 48 -2.32 10.03 13.66
N ARG A 49 -2.11 9.75 12.38
CA ARG A 49 -0.78 9.34 11.89
C ARG A 49 0.27 10.43 12.07
N TYR A 50 -0.11 11.69 11.88
CA TYR A 50 0.79 12.83 12.08
C TYR A 50 1.04 13.11 13.57
N GLU A 51 0.07 12.83 14.44
CA GLU A 51 0.28 12.86 15.90
C GLU A 51 1.37 11.88 16.35
N VAL A 52 1.44 10.69 15.73
CA VAL A 52 2.51 9.69 16.00
C VAL A 52 3.83 10.04 15.30
N GLY A 53 4.01 11.29 14.83
CA GLY A 53 5.27 11.78 14.26
C GLY A 53 5.54 11.36 12.81
N ARG A 54 4.54 10.90 12.06
CA ARG A 54 4.72 10.58 10.64
C ARG A 54 5.02 11.86 9.85
N VAL A 55 6.11 11.89 9.08
CA VAL A 55 6.46 13.05 8.24
C VAL A 55 6.08 12.86 6.77
N ASN A 56 5.93 11.60 6.32
CA ASN A 56 5.70 11.29 4.91
C ASN A 56 4.23 11.47 4.48
N ILE A 57 4.03 12.37 3.51
CA ILE A 57 2.75 12.71 2.86
C ILE A 57 2.30 11.63 1.87
N LYS A 58 3.26 10.92 1.24
CA LYS A 58 2.96 9.89 0.25
C LYS A 58 2.43 8.63 0.91
N ASP A 59 1.66 7.86 0.13
CA ASP A 59 1.31 6.50 0.54
C ASP A 59 2.60 5.68 0.64
N LEU A 60 2.72 4.92 1.73
CA LEU A 60 3.79 3.94 1.83
C LEU A 60 3.55 2.84 0.81
N PRO A 61 4.61 2.18 0.31
CA PRO A 61 4.42 0.97 -0.47
C PRO A 61 3.48 0.04 0.29
N ARG A 62 2.40 -0.37 -0.38
CA ARG A 62 1.52 -1.38 0.19
C ARG A 62 2.40 -2.61 0.46
N PRO A 63 2.28 -3.27 1.63
CA PRO A 63 2.89 -4.57 1.81
C PRO A 63 2.48 -5.44 0.63
N VAL A 64 3.43 -5.75 -0.23
CA VAL A 64 3.18 -6.71 -1.30
C VAL A 64 2.96 -8.01 -0.57
N GLN A 65 1.88 -8.70 -0.89
CA GLN A 65 1.69 -10.04 -0.37
C GLN A 65 2.90 -10.85 -0.82
N ALA A 66 3.77 -11.21 0.12
CA ALA A 66 4.85 -12.11 -0.19
C ALA A 66 4.19 -13.37 -0.74
N HIS A 67 4.40 -13.67 -2.02
CA HIS A 67 4.04 -14.96 -2.56
C HIS A 67 4.86 -15.97 -1.75
N ALA A 68 4.26 -16.62 -0.75
CA ALA A 68 4.92 -17.57 0.13
C ALA A 68 5.63 -18.72 -0.64
N VAL A 69 5.26 -18.86 -1.91
CA VAL A 69 5.79 -19.80 -2.89
C VAL A 69 7.13 -19.33 -3.49
N THR A 70 7.37 -18.02 -3.62
CA THR A 70 8.58 -17.46 -4.28
C THR A 70 9.73 -17.34 -3.29
N ASN A 71 10.06 -18.44 -2.61
CA ASN A 71 11.26 -18.54 -1.79
C ASN A 71 12.42 -19.06 -2.64
N SER A 72 13.67 -18.73 -2.26
CA SER A 72 14.87 -19.18 -2.95
C SER A 72 14.94 -20.71 -3.09
N ALA A 73 14.49 -21.44 -2.06
CA ALA A 73 14.39 -22.89 -2.09
C ALA A 73 13.50 -23.41 -3.23
N THR A 74 12.32 -22.81 -3.42
CA THR A 74 11.40 -23.17 -4.50
C THR A 74 12.01 -22.88 -5.86
N ILE A 75 12.70 -21.74 -6.00
CA ILE A 75 13.38 -21.35 -7.25
C ILE A 75 14.47 -22.37 -7.60
N SER A 76 15.30 -22.76 -6.63
CA SER A 76 16.33 -23.79 -6.82
C SER A 76 15.74 -25.15 -7.21
N SER A 77 14.66 -25.60 -6.57
CA SER A 77 14.01 -26.86 -6.93
C SER A 77 13.45 -26.84 -8.37
N VAL A 78 12.89 -25.73 -8.82
CA VAL A 78 12.44 -25.56 -10.22
C VAL A 78 13.64 -25.63 -11.19
N GLU A 79 14.75 -24.96 -10.86
CA GLU A 79 15.96 -24.96 -11.69
C GLU A 79 16.59 -26.35 -11.80
N GLU A 80 16.61 -27.12 -10.72
CA GLU A 80 17.06 -28.51 -10.74
C GLU A 80 16.19 -29.41 -11.61
N LEU A 81 14.85 -29.28 -11.50
CA LEU A 81 13.92 -30.04 -12.32
C LEU A 81 14.10 -29.72 -13.82
N LYS A 82 14.30 -28.45 -14.16
CA LYS A 82 14.61 -28.02 -15.52
C LYS A 82 15.95 -28.57 -16.03
N ARG A 83 16.95 -28.71 -15.15
CA ARG A 83 18.27 -29.28 -15.49
C ARG A 83 18.19 -30.79 -15.71
N LYS A 84 17.39 -31.51 -14.91
CA LYS A 84 17.19 -32.96 -15.03
C LYS A 84 16.32 -33.33 -16.22
N SER A 85 15.42 -32.44 -16.65
CA SER A 85 14.49 -32.70 -17.76
C SER A 85 14.21 -31.44 -18.56
N HIS A 86 14.84 -31.34 -19.74
CA HIS A 86 14.65 -30.21 -20.65
C HIS A 86 13.22 -30.08 -21.21
N ARG A 87 12.41 -31.16 -21.15
CA ARG A 87 11.02 -31.20 -21.65
C ARG A 87 9.95 -31.09 -20.56
N ILE A 88 10.32 -30.73 -19.34
CA ILE A 88 9.37 -30.63 -18.23
C ILE A 88 8.32 -29.52 -18.46
N THR A 89 7.06 -29.83 -18.22
CA THR A 89 5.93 -28.91 -18.37
C THR A 89 5.64 -28.17 -17.06
N LYS A 90 5.00 -27.00 -17.16
CA LYS A 90 4.60 -26.20 -15.98
C LYS A 90 3.65 -26.97 -15.04
N ARG A 91 2.85 -27.92 -15.57
CA ARG A 91 1.93 -28.75 -14.78
C ARG A 91 2.71 -29.77 -13.94
N GLU A 92 3.71 -30.41 -14.52
CA GLU A 92 4.56 -31.37 -13.81
C GLU A 92 5.34 -30.70 -12.69
N ILE A 93 5.90 -29.50 -12.94
CA ILE A 93 6.56 -28.70 -11.89
C ILE A 93 5.59 -28.35 -10.75
N ALA A 94 4.37 -27.95 -11.09
CA ALA A 94 3.35 -27.59 -10.09
C ALA A 94 2.94 -28.78 -9.21
N VAL A 95 2.83 -29.97 -9.80
CA VAL A 95 2.54 -31.22 -9.06
C VAL A 95 3.72 -31.59 -8.17
N GLU A 96 4.94 -31.63 -8.72
CA GLU A 96 6.16 -32.02 -8.01
C GLU A 96 6.43 -31.12 -6.79
N LEU A 97 6.22 -29.82 -6.96
CA LEU A 97 6.48 -28.84 -5.90
C LEU A 97 5.25 -28.57 -5.02
N SER A 98 4.11 -29.21 -5.29
CA SER A 98 2.83 -28.98 -4.59
C SER A 98 2.42 -27.50 -4.56
N ILE A 99 2.58 -26.81 -5.70
CA ILE A 99 2.31 -25.38 -5.86
C ILE A 99 1.14 -25.18 -6.83
N SER A 100 0.29 -24.18 -6.57
CA SER A 100 -0.78 -23.82 -7.49
C SER A 100 -0.22 -23.23 -8.79
N LYS A 101 -0.82 -23.61 -9.93
CA LYS A 101 -0.49 -22.98 -11.21
C LYS A 101 -0.99 -21.53 -11.19
N GLY A 102 -0.07 -20.58 -11.24
CA GLY A 102 -0.39 -19.17 -11.51
C GLY A 102 -0.94 -18.99 -12.93
N THR A 103 -1.95 -18.14 -13.07
CA THR A 103 -2.57 -17.75 -14.35
C THR A 103 -1.59 -16.95 -15.20
#